data_AF-A0A0S2EPA3-F1
#
_entry.id   AF-A0A0S2EPA3-F1
#
_cell.length_a   1.000
_cell.length_b   1.000
_cell.length_c   1.000
_cell.angle_alpha   90.00
_cell.angle_beta   90.00
_cell.angle_gamma   90.00
#
_symmetry.space_group_name_H-M   'P 1'
#
loop_
_entity.id
_entity.type
_entity.pdbx_description
1 polymer ?
#
loop_
_entity_poly.entity_id
_entity_poly.type
_entity_poly.pdbx_seq_one_letter_code
_entity_poly.pdbx_strand_id
1 'polypeptide(L)'
;MDSPHAPFVKRKAPPILIWRYLTEQKGIPAAEIAVYGDLKVDQRDFPLPADFRLFSGGDDDFAAFTAGNFRHIIFNQALQEGWDDPTCGFAYIDKSMASATQVEQVIGRALRQPGVQHYANPILNTAHFYIRTGSRQEFQTILDTVRRRISGETPDVRIDGYSDQRDRTRSRLEPKERRTVPEIHIDADAAVDQLADAVAGIHDYASDDVNTTGPGELSRAVQIVGERTPTQIETIRKDHSNRIVARWLVRRHMQSIYPEATKTIDWADPKFEVRIEITSVAATALREAAERLVDTYLDHSELSFEDANLYVVPSVLVKPDEVERFENALHDGYSDLQDNELEVARAIDTTGYMWSRSMPRSSGRTAGPPNGGGR
;
A
#
# COMPACT_ATOMS: atom_id res chain seq x y z
N MET A 1 -22.02 -10.53 -36.75
CA MET A 1 -22.40 -9.23 -36.18
C MET A 1 -23.59 -9.44 -35.28
N ASP A 2 -23.65 -8.71 -34.17
CA ASP A 2 -24.78 -8.75 -33.26
C ASP A 2 -25.97 -7.99 -33.87
N SER A 3 -27.19 -8.49 -33.65
CA SER A 3 -28.42 -7.90 -34.20
C SER A 3 -29.35 -7.53 -33.06
N PRO A 4 -29.72 -6.25 -32.90
CA PRO A 4 -30.63 -5.78 -31.84
C PRO A 4 -32.02 -6.44 -31.90
N HIS A 5 -32.49 -6.80 -33.10
CA HIS A 5 -33.77 -7.47 -33.37
C HIS A 5 -33.74 -9.01 -33.15
N ALA A 6 -32.84 -9.52 -32.31
CA ALA A 6 -32.77 -10.95 -32.02
C ALA A 6 -33.12 -11.22 -30.55
N PRO A 7 -33.77 -12.36 -30.24
CA PRO A 7 -33.99 -12.77 -28.85
C PRO A 7 -32.69 -12.79 -28.05
N PHE A 8 -32.74 -12.43 -26.77
CA PHE A 8 -31.57 -12.31 -25.89
C PHE A 8 -30.62 -13.53 -25.95
N VAL A 9 -31.18 -14.74 -26.05
CA VAL A 9 -30.45 -16.02 -26.17
C VAL A 9 -29.64 -16.14 -27.47
N LYS A 10 -30.05 -15.45 -28.53
CA LYS A 10 -29.37 -15.45 -29.84
C LYS A 10 -28.46 -14.24 -30.03
N ARG A 11 -28.46 -13.28 -29.11
CA ARG A 11 -27.57 -12.12 -29.18
C ARG A 11 -26.11 -12.53 -28.98
N LYS A 12 -25.24 -11.88 -29.74
CA LYS A 12 -23.80 -12.16 -29.79
C LYS A 12 -22.97 -10.95 -29.35
N ALA A 13 -23.59 -9.96 -28.70
CA ALA A 13 -22.85 -8.86 -28.09
C ALA A 13 -21.91 -9.40 -26.99
N PRO A 14 -20.63 -8.96 -26.94
CA PRO A 14 -19.69 -9.45 -25.93
C PRO A 14 -20.18 -9.32 -24.48
N PRO A 15 -20.78 -8.18 -24.03
CA PRO A 15 -21.28 -8.07 -22.66
C PRO A 15 -22.37 -9.10 -22.32
N ILE A 16 -23.25 -9.41 -23.27
CA ILE A 16 -24.31 -10.41 -23.11
C ILE A 16 -23.71 -11.81 -23.02
N LEU A 17 -22.74 -12.12 -23.88
CA LEU A 17 -22.07 -13.43 -23.88
C LEU A 17 -21.33 -13.68 -22.56
N ILE A 18 -20.64 -12.66 -22.03
CA ILE A 18 -19.95 -12.74 -20.74
C ILE A 18 -20.98 -12.93 -19.61
N TRP A 19 -22.04 -12.12 -19.58
CA TRP A 19 -23.09 -12.24 -18.56
C TRP A 19 -23.71 -13.64 -18.57
N ARG A 20 -24.07 -14.16 -19.75
CA ARG A 20 -24.63 -15.51 -19.89
C ARG A 20 -23.65 -16.59 -19.46
N TYR A 21 -22.36 -16.43 -19.74
CA TYR A 21 -21.36 -17.37 -19.26
C TYR A 21 -21.30 -17.41 -17.72
N LEU A 22 -21.34 -16.23 -17.07
CA LEU A 22 -21.31 -16.12 -15.62
C LEU A 22 -22.58 -16.71 -14.97
N THR A 23 -23.76 -16.42 -15.52
CA THR A 23 -25.03 -16.89 -14.95
C THR A 23 -25.34 -18.34 -15.32
N GLU A 24 -25.27 -18.71 -16.60
CA GLU A 24 -25.70 -20.02 -17.11
C GLU A 24 -24.66 -21.13 -16.85
N GLN A 25 -23.35 -20.82 -16.92
CA GLN A 25 -22.30 -21.85 -16.79
C GLN A 25 -21.57 -21.83 -15.45
N LYS A 26 -21.40 -20.66 -14.83
CA LYS A 26 -20.72 -20.52 -13.54
C LYS A 26 -21.67 -20.41 -12.34
N GLY A 27 -22.98 -20.27 -12.59
CA GLY A 27 -24.00 -20.24 -11.53
C GLY A 27 -23.93 -18.98 -10.65
N ILE A 28 -23.35 -17.89 -11.16
CA ILE A 28 -23.27 -16.63 -10.43
C ILE A 28 -24.66 -15.96 -10.41
N PRO A 29 -25.16 -15.51 -9.25
CA PRO A 29 -26.43 -14.81 -9.17
C PRO A 29 -26.43 -13.53 -10.03
N ALA A 30 -27.43 -13.36 -10.89
CA ALA A 30 -27.54 -12.20 -11.75
C ALA A 30 -27.60 -10.86 -10.98
N ALA A 31 -28.11 -10.88 -9.75
CA ALA A 31 -28.16 -9.71 -8.86
C ALA A 31 -26.78 -9.19 -8.43
N GLU A 32 -25.72 -10.01 -8.50
CA GLU A 32 -24.33 -9.63 -8.18
C GLU A 32 -23.59 -9.06 -9.41
N ILE A 33 -24.23 -9.08 -10.59
CA ILE A 33 -23.64 -8.66 -11.86
C ILE A 33 -24.23 -7.33 -12.32
N ALA A 34 -23.37 -6.37 -12.64
CA ALA A 34 -23.74 -5.12 -13.30
C ALA A 34 -23.13 -5.07 -14.70
N VAL A 35 -23.93 -4.63 -15.67
CA VAL A 35 -23.47 -4.38 -17.03
C VAL A 35 -23.56 -2.88 -17.31
N TYR A 36 -22.42 -2.25 -17.56
CA TYR A 36 -22.33 -0.82 -17.86
C TYR A 36 -21.88 -0.60 -19.29
N GLY A 37 -22.77 -0.12 -20.15
CA GLY A 37 -22.39 0.21 -21.50
C GLY A 37 -23.56 0.44 -22.45
N ASP A 38 -23.25 1.11 -23.54
CA ASP A 38 -24.19 1.37 -24.62
C ASP A 38 -24.49 0.07 -25.41
N LEU A 39 -25.54 -0.62 -24.98
CA LEU A 39 -26.10 -1.78 -25.66
C LEU A 39 -27.37 -1.34 -26.38
N LYS A 40 -27.38 -1.43 -27.71
CA LYS A 40 -28.61 -1.20 -28.49
C LYS A 40 -29.64 -2.29 -28.15
N VAL A 41 -30.83 -1.88 -27.72
CA VAL A 41 -31.92 -2.77 -27.32
C VAL A 41 -33.23 -2.31 -27.94
N ASP A 42 -33.95 -3.21 -28.61
CA ASP A 42 -35.33 -2.96 -29.03
C ASP A 42 -36.30 -3.42 -27.94
N GLN A 43 -36.53 -2.56 -26.94
CA GLN A 43 -37.37 -2.87 -25.77
C GLN A 43 -38.81 -3.24 -26.13
N ARG A 44 -39.30 -2.83 -27.30
CA ARG A 44 -40.68 -3.05 -27.76
C ARG A 44 -40.94 -4.47 -28.26
N ASP A 45 -39.97 -5.07 -28.95
CA ASP A 45 -40.13 -6.39 -29.59
C ASP A 45 -39.27 -7.47 -28.91
N PHE A 46 -38.17 -7.08 -28.24
CA PHE A 46 -37.23 -8.00 -27.59
C PHE A 46 -36.75 -7.44 -26.23
N PRO A 47 -37.56 -7.54 -25.16
CA PRO A 47 -37.18 -7.04 -23.85
C PRO A 47 -35.98 -7.81 -23.26
N LEU A 48 -35.18 -7.10 -22.47
CA LEU A 48 -34.11 -7.71 -21.67
C LEU A 48 -34.72 -8.48 -20.49
N PRO A 49 -34.05 -9.55 -20.01
CA PRO A 49 -34.45 -10.22 -18.78
C PRO A 49 -34.50 -9.21 -17.61
N ALA A 50 -35.48 -9.35 -16.71
CA ALA A 50 -35.62 -8.48 -15.54
C ALA A 50 -34.39 -8.52 -14.62
N ASP A 51 -33.66 -9.64 -14.63
CA ASP A 51 -32.44 -9.84 -13.84
C ASP A 51 -31.19 -9.24 -14.52
N PHE A 52 -31.31 -8.73 -15.75
CA PHE A 52 -30.21 -8.13 -16.49
C PHE A 52 -30.13 -6.62 -16.18
N ARG A 53 -29.26 -6.26 -15.23
CA ARG A 53 -29.05 -4.87 -14.82
C ARG A 53 -28.10 -4.15 -15.79
N LEU A 54 -28.69 -3.41 -16.72
CA LEU A 54 -27.98 -2.59 -17.70
C LEU A 54 -28.00 -1.11 -17.27
N PHE A 55 -26.82 -0.51 -17.22
CA PHE A 55 -26.62 0.92 -17.01
C PHE A 55 -26.09 1.52 -18.32
N SER A 56 -26.77 2.54 -18.84
CA SER A 56 -26.51 3.10 -20.18
C SER A 56 -25.74 4.42 -20.13
N GLY A 57 -25.38 4.89 -18.94
CA GLY A 57 -24.50 6.06 -18.75
C GLY A 57 -25.23 7.38 -18.51
N GLY A 58 -26.46 7.36 -17.99
CA GLY A 58 -27.11 8.57 -17.46
C GLY A 58 -26.55 9.00 -16.10
N ASP A 59 -26.72 10.27 -15.70
CA ASP A 59 -26.25 10.78 -14.40
C ASP A 59 -26.87 10.01 -13.22
N ASP A 60 -28.14 9.62 -13.32
CA ASP A 60 -28.84 8.80 -12.31
C ASP A 60 -28.34 7.34 -12.29
N ASP A 61 -27.83 6.83 -13.42
CA ASP A 61 -27.33 5.45 -13.55
C ASP A 61 -26.05 5.25 -12.74
N PHE A 62 -25.17 6.26 -12.68
CA PHE A 62 -23.92 6.16 -11.93
C PHE A 62 -24.14 6.10 -10.41
N ALA A 63 -25.10 6.89 -9.90
CA ALA A 63 -25.49 6.86 -8.50
C ALA A 63 -26.12 5.51 -8.13
N ALA A 64 -27.01 4.99 -8.98
CA ALA A 64 -27.63 3.68 -8.78
C ALA A 64 -26.63 2.53 -8.87
N PHE A 65 -25.65 2.63 -9.77
CA PHE A 65 -24.55 1.67 -9.90
C PHE A 65 -23.66 1.66 -8.65
N THR A 66 -23.23 2.83 -8.18
CA THR A 66 -22.35 2.98 -7.01
C THR A 66 -23.06 2.57 -5.70
N ALA A 67 -24.37 2.81 -5.60
CA ALA A 67 -25.18 2.34 -4.48
C ALA A 67 -25.39 0.82 -4.48
N GLY A 68 -25.19 0.15 -5.61
CA GLY A 68 -25.32 -1.29 -5.74
C GLY A 68 -24.09 -2.04 -5.26
N ASN A 69 -24.28 -3.06 -4.43
CA ASN A 69 -23.20 -3.95 -3.98
C ASN A 69 -22.92 -5.05 -5.03
N PHE A 70 -22.39 -4.65 -6.18
CA PHE A 70 -22.05 -5.56 -7.28
C PHE A 70 -20.66 -6.16 -7.12
N ARG A 71 -20.51 -7.45 -7.39
CA ARG A 71 -19.20 -8.14 -7.36
C ARG A 71 -18.60 -8.33 -8.74
N HIS A 72 -19.44 -8.37 -9.76
CA HIS A 72 -19.02 -8.60 -11.14
C HIS A 72 -19.47 -7.45 -12.01
N ILE A 73 -18.52 -6.67 -12.51
CA ILE A 73 -18.81 -5.49 -13.33
C ILE A 73 -18.31 -5.76 -14.74
N ILE A 74 -19.21 -5.67 -15.71
CA ILE A 74 -18.91 -5.83 -17.14
C ILE A 74 -19.11 -4.47 -17.78
N PHE A 75 -18.05 -3.87 -18.33
CA PHE A 75 -18.15 -2.53 -18.91
C PHE A 75 -17.44 -2.37 -20.25
N ASN A 76 -17.91 -1.40 -21.04
CA ASN A 76 -17.25 -0.94 -22.26
C ASN A 76 -16.55 0.42 -22.02
N GLN A 77 -16.25 1.20 -23.07
CA GLN A 77 -15.59 2.50 -22.91
C GLN A 77 -16.37 3.53 -22.07
N ALA A 78 -17.68 3.34 -21.86
CA ALA A 78 -18.54 4.30 -21.15
C ALA A 78 -18.23 4.45 -19.65
N LEU A 79 -17.66 3.43 -19.00
CA LEU A 79 -17.30 3.50 -17.58
C LEU A 79 -15.83 3.94 -17.37
N GLN A 80 -15.07 4.20 -18.45
CA GLN A 80 -13.64 4.55 -18.36
C GLN A 80 -13.39 5.93 -17.74
N GLU A 81 -14.36 6.85 -17.84
CA GLU A 81 -14.26 8.23 -17.34
C GLU A 81 -15.11 8.42 -16.08
N GLY A 82 -14.69 7.86 -14.93
CA GLY A 82 -15.33 8.19 -13.65
C GLY A 82 -15.36 7.09 -12.60
N TRP A 83 -15.11 5.84 -12.99
CA TRP A 83 -15.06 4.73 -12.04
C TRP A 83 -13.68 4.61 -11.39
N ASP A 84 -13.69 4.46 -10.07
CA ASP A 84 -12.53 4.19 -9.21
C ASP A 84 -13.03 3.19 -8.17
N ASP A 85 -12.63 1.93 -8.27
CA ASP A 85 -13.03 0.87 -7.35
C ASP A 85 -11.80 0.30 -6.65
N PRO A 86 -11.59 0.68 -5.38
CA PRO A 86 -10.43 0.28 -4.62
C PRO A 86 -10.47 -1.19 -4.20
N THR A 87 -11.61 -1.86 -4.39
CA THR A 87 -11.81 -3.28 -4.08
C THR A 87 -11.53 -4.19 -5.27
N CYS A 88 -11.17 -3.63 -6.43
CA CYS A 88 -10.89 -4.39 -7.65
C CYS A 88 -9.59 -5.20 -7.53
N GLY A 89 -9.71 -6.47 -7.09
CA GLY A 89 -8.58 -7.41 -7.05
C GLY A 89 -8.34 -8.18 -8.35
N PHE A 90 -9.29 -8.17 -9.28
CA PHE A 90 -9.22 -8.95 -10.53
C PHE A 90 -9.85 -8.19 -11.68
N ALA A 91 -9.13 -8.07 -12.80
CA ALA A 91 -9.66 -7.48 -14.01
C ALA A 91 -9.25 -8.26 -15.27
N TYR A 92 -10.20 -8.46 -16.18
CA TYR A 92 -9.94 -8.98 -17.52
C TYR A 92 -10.17 -7.87 -18.55
N ILE A 93 -9.19 -7.67 -19.42
CA ILE A 93 -9.16 -6.59 -20.41
C ILE A 93 -8.99 -7.23 -21.80
N ASP A 94 -10.01 -7.12 -22.65
CA ASP A 94 -9.91 -7.54 -24.05
C ASP A 94 -9.37 -6.38 -24.91
N LYS A 95 -8.11 -6.47 -25.34
CA LYS A 95 -7.44 -5.40 -26.10
C LYS A 95 -7.90 -5.31 -27.56
N SER A 96 -8.80 -6.18 -28.04
CA SER A 96 -9.38 -5.97 -29.37
C SER A 96 -10.08 -4.60 -29.52
N MET A 97 -10.25 -3.85 -28.43
CA MET A 97 -10.87 -2.52 -28.39
C MET A 97 -10.04 -1.41 -27.72
N ALA A 98 -8.77 -1.64 -27.34
CA ALA A 98 -8.05 -0.69 -26.46
C ALA A 98 -6.60 -0.39 -26.85
N SER A 99 -6.22 0.90 -26.82
CA SER A 99 -4.82 1.36 -26.89
C SER A 99 -4.05 1.01 -25.60
N ALA A 100 -2.71 1.00 -25.65
CA ALA A 100 -1.88 0.81 -24.45
C ALA A 100 -2.24 1.81 -23.32
N THR A 101 -2.55 3.04 -23.71
CA THR A 101 -2.98 4.12 -22.80
C THR A 101 -4.29 3.84 -22.10
N GLN A 102 -5.25 3.17 -22.75
CA GLN A 102 -6.52 2.81 -22.12
C GLN A 102 -6.35 1.69 -21.08
N VAL A 103 -5.50 0.70 -21.38
CA VAL A 103 -5.17 -0.38 -20.42
C VAL A 103 -4.52 0.20 -19.17
N GLU A 104 -3.58 1.12 -19.37
CA GLU A 104 -2.89 1.86 -18.31
C GLU A 104 -3.85 2.66 -17.42
N GLN A 105 -4.83 3.37 -17.99
CA GLN A 105 -5.84 4.11 -17.23
C GLN A 105 -6.72 3.18 -16.38
N VAL A 106 -7.11 2.01 -16.90
CA VAL A 106 -7.90 1.03 -16.16
C VAL A 106 -7.10 0.43 -15.00
N ILE A 107 -5.84 0.07 -15.23
CA ILE A 107 -4.95 -0.47 -14.18
C ILE A 107 -4.71 0.59 -13.10
N GLY A 108 -4.39 1.82 -13.49
CA GLY A 108 -4.16 2.91 -12.54
C GLY A 108 -5.38 3.26 -11.69
N ARG A 109 -6.60 3.05 -12.19
CA ARG A 109 -7.83 3.19 -11.41
C ARG A 109 -8.04 2.02 -10.44
N ALA A 110 -7.88 0.79 -10.91
CA ALA A 110 -8.03 -0.39 -10.05
C ALA A 110 -6.98 -0.47 -8.92
N LEU A 111 -5.80 0.11 -9.10
CA LEU A 111 -4.72 0.11 -8.11
C LEU A 111 -4.80 1.24 -7.08
N ARG A 112 -5.77 2.16 -7.18
CA ARG A 112 -5.96 3.19 -6.16
C ARG A 112 -6.60 2.56 -4.94
N GLN A 113 -5.83 2.41 -3.87
CA GLN A 113 -6.30 1.93 -2.57
C GLN A 113 -6.41 3.09 -1.55
N PRO A 114 -7.47 3.93 -1.57
CA PRO A 114 -7.84 4.77 -0.44
C PRO A 114 -8.09 3.88 0.80
N GLY A 115 -7.30 4.09 1.85
CA GLY A 115 -7.42 3.34 3.11
C GLY A 115 -6.53 2.10 3.24
N VAL A 116 -5.41 2.03 2.48
CA VAL A 116 -4.39 0.96 2.46
C VAL A 116 -4.28 0.19 3.79
N GLN A 117 -4.82 -1.03 3.81
CA GLN A 117 -4.52 -2.02 4.83
C GLN A 117 -3.73 -3.14 4.16
N HIS A 118 -2.45 -3.27 4.54
CA HIS A 118 -1.62 -4.36 4.06
C HIS A 118 -1.98 -5.63 4.84
N TYR A 119 -2.45 -6.65 4.14
CA TYR A 119 -2.77 -7.94 4.72
C TYR A 119 -1.51 -8.80 4.89
N ALA A 120 -1.53 -9.71 5.86
CA ALA A 120 -0.42 -10.63 6.07
C ALA A 120 -0.30 -11.67 4.93
N ASN A 121 -1.42 -11.95 4.25
CA ASN A 121 -1.45 -12.78 3.05
C ASN A 121 -1.17 -11.93 1.81
N PRO A 122 -0.06 -12.19 1.08
CA PRO A 122 0.34 -11.39 -0.08
C PRO A 122 -0.70 -11.38 -1.20
N ILE A 123 -1.49 -12.45 -1.34
CA ILE A 123 -2.49 -12.54 -2.40
C ILE A 123 -3.59 -11.48 -2.24
N LEU A 124 -3.90 -11.10 -0.99
CA LEU A 124 -4.89 -10.08 -0.69
C LEU A 124 -4.35 -8.66 -0.96
N ASN A 125 -3.03 -8.53 -1.09
CA ASN A 125 -2.36 -7.29 -1.49
C ASN A 125 -2.03 -7.28 -2.99
N THR A 126 -2.43 -8.30 -3.74
CA THR A 126 -2.09 -8.44 -5.17
C THR A 126 -3.33 -8.29 -6.02
N ALA A 127 -3.29 -7.38 -6.99
CA ALA A 127 -4.30 -7.27 -8.04
C ALA A 127 -3.85 -8.04 -9.30
N HIS A 128 -4.76 -8.82 -9.88
CA HIS A 128 -4.47 -9.61 -11.07
C HIS A 128 -5.16 -9.03 -12.31
N PHE A 129 -4.36 -8.63 -13.30
CA PHE A 129 -4.82 -8.14 -14.60
C PHE A 129 -4.55 -9.16 -15.70
N TYR A 130 -5.60 -9.51 -16.43
CA TYR A 130 -5.53 -10.43 -17.57
C TYR A 130 -5.79 -9.66 -18.85
N ILE A 131 -4.77 -9.49 -19.68
CA ILE A 131 -4.87 -8.71 -20.91
C ILE A 131 -4.81 -9.66 -22.10
N ARG A 132 -5.88 -9.71 -22.90
CA ARG A 132 -5.87 -10.43 -24.17
C ARG A 132 -5.25 -9.55 -25.23
N THR A 133 -4.08 -9.92 -25.75
CA THR A 133 -3.37 -9.18 -26.81
C THR A 133 -3.33 -9.99 -28.12
N GLY A 134 -3.14 -9.28 -29.25
CA GLY A 134 -2.96 -9.91 -30.56
C GLY A 134 -1.57 -10.52 -30.76
N SER A 135 -0.57 -10.04 -30.01
CA SER A 135 0.81 -10.52 -30.08
C SER A 135 1.52 -10.43 -28.71
N ARG A 136 2.58 -11.24 -28.54
CA ARG A 136 3.44 -11.24 -27.34
C ARG A 136 4.24 -9.93 -27.21
N GLN A 137 4.67 -9.36 -28.33
CA GLN A 137 5.42 -8.09 -28.34
C GLN A 137 4.59 -6.93 -27.81
N GLU A 138 3.31 -6.86 -28.20
CA GLU A 138 2.39 -5.84 -27.69
C GLU A 138 2.16 -5.93 -26.19
N PHE A 139 2.15 -7.14 -25.63
CA PHE A 139 2.01 -7.34 -24.19
C PHE A 139 3.22 -6.76 -23.44
N GLN A 140 4.44 -7.02 -23.93
CA GLN A 140 5.66 -6.46 -23.34
C GLN A 140 5.67 -4.92 -23.39
N THR A 141 5.27 -4.33 -24.52
CA THR A 141 5.16 -2.86 -24.64
C THR A 141 4.16 -2.26 -23.66
N ILE A 142 3.02 -2.91 -23.43
CA ILE A 142 2.04 -2.47 -22.43
C ILE A 142 2.64 -2.55 -21.03
N LEU A 143 3.26 -3.68 -20.67
CA LEU A 143 3.89 -3.87 -19.35
C LEU A 143 4.96 -2.81 -19.08
N ASP A 144 5.83 -2.53 -20.05
CA ASP A 144 6.89 -1.52 -19.89
C ASP A 144 6.32 -0.11 -19.70
N THR A 145 5.24 0.21 -20.43
CA THR A 145 4.57 1.52 -20.32
C THR A 145 3.93 1.68 -18.94
N VAL A 146 3.22 0.65 -18.48
CA VAL A 146 2.57 0.65 -17.16
C VAL A 146 3.62 0.72 -16.04
N ARG A 147 4.72 -0.05 -16.14
CA ARG A 147 5.84 -0.01 -15.18
C ARG A 147 6.43 1.38 -15.05
N ARG A 148 6.73 2.07 -16.16
CA ARG A 148 7.33 3.41 -16.14
C ARG A 148 6.45 4.43 -15.44
N ARG A 149 5.13 4.36 -15.63
CA ARG A 149 4.21 5.33 -15.01
C ARG A 149 3.98 5.04 -13.54
N ILE A 150 3.71 3.79 -13.18
CA ILE A 150 3.45 3.42 -11.78
C ILE A 150 4.69 3.64 -10.93
N SER A 151 5.90 3.39 -11.46
CA SER A 151 7.14 3.72 -10.75
C SER A 151 7.28 5.21 -10.41
N GLY A 152 6.64 6.10 -11.18
CA GLY A 152 6.63 7.54 -10.94
C GLY A 152 5.54 8.01 -9.96
N GLU A 153 4.41 7.29 -9.90
CA GLU A 153 3.25 7.67 -9.06
C GLU A 153 3.21 6.90 -7.73
N THR A 154 3.71 5.66 -7.66
CA THR A 154 3.68 4.81 -6.46
C THR A 154 4.86 3.81 -6.45
N PRO A 155 5.97 4.13 -5.75
CA PRO A 155 7.18 3.30 -5.76
C PRO A 155 7.00 1.93 -5.08
N ASP A 156 5.97 1.76 -4.24
CA ASP A 156 5.73 0.54 -3.47
C ASP A 156 4.97 -0.55 -4.25
N VAL A 157 4.49 -0.27 -5.47
CA VAL A 157 3.73 -1.23 -6.29
C VAL A 157 4.66 -1.99 -7.22
N ARG A 158 4.71 -3.31 -7.05
CA ARG A 158 5.44 -4.23 -7.95
C ARG A 158 4.53 -4.75 -9.06
N ILE A 159 5.07 -4.81 -10.28
CA ILE A 159 4.34 -5.27 -11.46
C ILE A 159 5.07 -6.42 -12.13
N ASP A 160 4.49 -7.60 -12.01
CA ASP A 160 4.97 -8.82 -12.65
C ASP A 160 4.06 -9.20 -13.82
N GLY A 161 4.69 -9.47 -14.97
CA GLY A 161 3.99 -9.78 -16.22
C GLY A 161 4.31 -11.19 -16.68
N TYR A 162 3.28 -12.04 -16.77
CA TYR A 162 3.42 -13.42 -17.24
C TYR A 162 2.72 -13.58 -18.59
N SER A 163 3.46 -13.97 -19.62
CA SER A 163 2.87 -14.25 -20.94
C SER A 163 2.29 -15.67 -21.04
N ASP A 164 2.79 -16.61 -20.24
CA ASP A 164 2.42 -18.01 -20.31
C ASP A 164 1.83 -18.52 -18.97
N GLN A 165 0.82 -19.39 -19.06
CA GLN A 165 0.14 -19.97 -17.88
C GLN A 165 1.08 -20.82 -17.01
N ARG A 166 2.12 -21.40 -17.62
CA ARG A 166 3.17 -22.16 -16.93
C ARG A 166 4.00 -21.26 -16.02
N ASP A 167 4.31 -20.05 -16.47
CA ASP A 167 5.11 -19.09 -15.71
C ASP A 167 4.32 -18.58 -14.50
N ARG A 168 3.00 -18.36 -14.66
CA ARG A 168 2.10 -18.02 -13.54
C ARG A 168 2.00 -19.13 -12.49
N THR A 169 2.08 -20.39 -12.92
CA THR A 169 2.00 -21.52 -11.97
C THR A 169 3.33 -21.68 -11.24
N ARG A 170 4.46 -21.42 -11.92
CA ARG A 170 5.80 -21.43 -11.33
C ARG A 170 6.06 -20.23 -10.42
N SER A 171 5.36 -19.13 -10.65
CA SER A 171 5.53 -17.93 -9.83
C SER A 171 4.85 -18.05 -8.47
N ARG A 172 3.97 -19.02 -8.25
CA ARG A 172 3.36 -19.25 -6.94
C ARG A 172 3.94 -20.50 -6.32
N LEU A 173 4.66 -20.33 -5.23
CA LEU A 173 5.18 -21.43 -4.43
C LEU A 173 4.34 -21.59 -3.18
N GLU A 174 3.73 -22.76 -3.04
CA GLU A 174 3.09 -23.18 -1.80
C GLU A 174 4.15 -23.65 -0.81
N PRO A 175 3.94 -23.47 0.50
CA PRO A 175 4.83 -24.04 1.49
C PRO A 175 4.79 -25.58 1.43
N LYS A 176 5.95 -26.23 1.51
CA LYS A 176 6.13 -27.69 1.54
C LYS A 176 5.37 -28.31 2.72
N GLU A 177 5.33 -27.61 3.86
CA GLU A 177 4.60 -28.00 5.06
C GLU A 177 3.87 -26.81 5.68
N ARG A 178 2.76 -27.07 6.37
CA ARG A 178 2.06 -26.04 7.14
C ARG A 178 2.84 -25.76 8.44
N ARG A 179 3.44 -24.57 8.53
CA ARG A 179 4.14 -24.09 9.72
C ARG A 179 3.54 -22.79 10.22
N THR A 180 3.64 -22.59 11.53
CA THR A 180 3.16 -21.41 12.22
C THR A 180 4.31 -20.74 12.96
N VAL A 181 4.34 -19.42 12.92
CA VAL A 181 5.30 -18.59 13.64
C VAL A 181 4.52 -17.78 14.68
N PRO A 182 4.96 -17.74 15.95
CA PRO A 182 4.37 -16.84 16.93
C PRO A 182 4.47 -15.39 16.47
N GLU A 183 3.41 -14.62 16.65
CA GLU A 183 3.52 -13.17 16.47
C GLU A 183 4.28 -12.59 17.67
N ILE A 184 5.28 -11.78 17.35
CA ILE A 184 6.11 -11.08 18.34
C ILE A 184 5.55 -9.67 18.47
N HIS A 185 5.20 -9.31 19.70
CA HIS A 185 4.81 -7.96 20.06
C HIS A 185 5.80 -7.37 21.06
N ILE A 186 5.82 -6.05 21.15
CA ILE A 186 6.62 -5.34 22.14
C ILE A 186 5.68 -5.01 23.29
N ASP A 187 5.94 -5.60 24.45
CA ASP A 187 5.31 -5.24 25.70
C ASP A 187 6.15 -4.14 26.35
N ALA A 188 5.53 -2.97 26.53
CA ALA A 188 6.17 -1.80 27.10
C ALA A 188 5.51 -1.35 28.41
N ASP A 189 4.71 -2.22 29.06
CA ASP A 189 4.01 -1.88 30.30
C ASP A 189 5.00 -1.48 31.40
N ALA A 190 6.12 -2.19 31.53
CA ALA A 190 7.19 -1.87 32.49
C ALA A 190 7.92 -0.56 32.17
N ALA A 191 7.88 -0.09 30.93
CA ALA A 191 8.51 1.15 30.50
C ALA A 191 7.68 2.39 30.86
N VAL A 192 6.37 2.26 31.11
CA VAL A 192 5.47 3.41 31.35
C VAL A 192 5.93 4.24 32.56
N ASP A 193 6.17 3.58 33.70
CA ASP A 193 6.58 4.26 34.93
C ASP A 193 7.99 4.88 34.78
N GLN A 194 8.92 4.16 34.15
CA GLN A 194 10.28 4.64 33.92
C GLN A 194 10.31 5.84 32.97
N LEU A 195 9.46 5.84 31.95
CA LEU A 195 9.28 6.98 31.05
C LEU A 195 8.67 8.18 31.75
N ALA A 196 7.70 7.97 32.65
CA ALA A 196 7.13 9.06 33.45
C ALA A 196 8.20 9.72 34.33
N ASP A 197 9.06 8.93 34.97
CA ASP A 197 10.19 9.42 35.77
C ASP A 197 11.22 10.17 34.90
N ALA A 198 11.56 9.61 33.73
CA ALA A 198 12.46 10.25 32.78
C ALA A 198 11.90 11.59 32.26
N VAL A 199 10.60 11.66 31.99
CA VAL A 199 9.88 12.87 31.59
C VAL A 199 9.84 13.89 32.75
N ALA A 200 9.68 13.45 33.99
CA ALA A 200 9.74 14.32 35.17
C ALA A 200 11.13 14.94 35.38
N GLY A 201 12.20 14.23 34.99
CA GLY A 201 13.57 14.72 35.03
C GLY A 201 13.94 15.74 33.95
N ILE A 202 13.08 15.98 32.96
CA ILE A 202 13.32 16.99 31.91
C ILE A 202 13.19 18.38 32.51
N HIS A 203 14.16 19.24 32.22
CA HIS A 203 14.16 20.62 32.68
C HIS A 203 12.97 21.40 32.11
N ASP A 204 12.29 22.17 32.97
CA ASP A 204 11.20 23.05 32.56
C ASP A 204 11.76 24.41 32.10
N TYR A 205 11.55 24.71 30.83
CA TYR A 205 11.99 25.96 30.21
C TYR A 205 10.89 27.04 30.17
N ALA A 206 9.75 26.85 30.82
CA ALA A 206 8.61 27.78 30.74
C ALA A 206 8.94 29.20 31.25
N SER A 207 9.89 29.33 32.17
CA SER A 207 10.34 30.61 32.74
C SER A 207 11.76 31.02 32.31
N ASP A 208 12.33 30.36 31.30
CA ASP A 208 13.70 30.59 30.85
C ASP A 208 13.73 31.33 29.50
N ASP A 209 14.35 32.51 29.47
CA ASP A 209 14.50 33.34 28.27
C ASP A 209 15.92 33.27 27.67
N VAL A 210 16.89 32.83 28.48
CA VAL A 210 18.32 32.80 28.09
C VAL A 210 18.63 31.53 27.32
N ASN A 211 18.15 30.38 27.79
CA ASN A 211 18.46 29.10 27.15
C ASN A 211 17.51 28.74 26.01
N THR A 212 16.42 29.49 25.83
CA THR A 212 15.39 29.27 24.81
C THR A 212 15.61 30.09 23.53
N THR A 213 16.55 31.03 23.55
CA THR A 213 16.96 31.85 22.40
C THR A 213 18.25 31.31 21.78
N GLY A 214 18.37 31.41 20.46
CA GLY A 214 19.53 30.90 19.73
C GLY A 214 19.70 31.55 18.35
N PRO A 215 20.94 31.70 17.86
CA PRO A 215 21.21 32.40 16.61
C PRO A 215 20.57 31.67 15.43
N GLY A 216 19.95 32.43 14.51
CA GLY A 216 19.39 31.90 13.28
C GLY A 216 20.38 31.97 12.13
N GLU A 217 20.30 31.04 11.18
CA GLU A 217 21.00 31.15 9.90
C GLU A 217 19.98 31.16 8.76
N LEU A 218 20.08 32.14 7.87
CA LEU A 218 19.29 32.23 6.64
C LEU A 218 20.22 32.10 5.44
N SER A 219 20.22 30.93 4.80
CA SER A 219 20.93 30.73 3.54
C SER A 219 20.04 31.13 2.38
N ARG A 220 20.42 32.19 1.65
CA ARG A 220 19.76 32.64 0.42
C ARG A 220 20.57 32.19 -0.78
N ALA A 221 20.01 31.27 -1.56
CA ALA A 221 20.54 30.90 -2.86
C ALA A 221 19.98 31.87 -3.91
N VAL A 222 20.83 32.67 -4.54
CA VAL A 222 20.45 33.52 -5.67
C VAL A 222 21.02 32.90 -6.94
N GLN A 223 20.13 32.58 -7.89
CA GLN A 223 20.52 32.12 -9.22
C GLN A 223 19.84 33.01 -10.26
N ILE A 224 20.63 33.56 -11.17
CA ILE A 224 20.11 34.34 -12.30
C ILE A 224 19.53 33.35 -13.32
N VAL A 225 18.23 33.45 -13.59
CA VAL A 225 17.53 32.57 -14.52
C VAL A 225 18.01 32.87 -15.94
N GLY A 226 18.74 31.93 -16.54
CA GLY A 226 19.25 32.02 -17.92
C GLY A 226 20.74 31.75 -18.08
N GLU A 227 21.53 31.71 -17.00
CA GLU A 227 22.96 31.40 -17.04
C GLU A 227 23.31 30.15 -16.22
N ARG A 228 24.28 29.36 -16.70
CA ARG A 228 24.86 28.17 -16.03
C ARG A 228 25.89 28.57 -14.96
N THR A 229 25.63 29.60 -14.18
CA THR A 229 26.53 30.04 -13.11
C THR A 229 26.25 29.22 -11.84
N PRO A 230 27.28 28.74 -11.10
CA PRO A 230 27.07 27.99 -9.87
C PRO A 230 26.31 28.84 -8.84
N THR A 231 25.38 28.21 -8.14
CA THR A 231 24.53 28.82 -7.12
C THR A 231 25.38 29.51 -6.04
N GLN A 232 25.27 30.83 -5.93
CA GLN A 232 25.88 31.57 -4.82
C GLN A 232 24.96 31.47 -3.61
N ILE A 233 25.45 30.83 -2.55
CA ILE A 233 24.76 30.69 -1.27
C ILE A 233 25.30 31.76 -0.34
N GLU A 234 24.52 32.82 -0.09
CA GLU A 234 24.83 33.79 0.95
C GLU A 234 24.17 33.35 2.26
N THR A 235 24.97 33.03 3.27
CA THR A 235 24.45 32.69 4.61
C THR A 235 24.47 33.93 5.49
N ILE A 236 23.29 34.47 5.78
CA ILE A 236 23.10 35.62 6.66
C ILE A 236 22.78 35.08 8.06
N ARG A 237 23.62 35.39 9.04
CA ARG A 237 23.32 35.11 10.46
C ARG A 237 22.29 36.12 10.96
N LYS A 238 21.19 35.62 11.52
CA LYS A 238 20.15 36.37 12.21
C LYS A 238 20.33 36.22 13.72
N ASP A 239 19.90 37.23 14.47
CA ASP A 239 19.97 37.21 15.93
C ASP A 239 19.05 36.15 16.55
N HIS A 240 17.97 35.76 15.86
CA HIS A 240 17.00 34.77 16.31
C HIS A 240 16.67 33.73 15.23
N SER A 241 16.53 32.46 15.63
CA SER A 241 16.03 31.39 14.76
C SER A 241 14.51 31.22 14.85
N ASN A 242 13.94 30.31 14.06
CA ASN A 242 12.50 30.05 14.11
C ASN A 242 12.11 29.42 15.45
N ARG A 243 11.07 29.99 16.07
CA ARG A 243 10.47 29.46 17.30
C ARG A 243 9.56 28.28 16.99
N ILE A 244 9.76 27.19 17.69
CA ILE A 244 8.98 25.95 17.60
C ILE A 244 8.51 25.54 18.99
N VAL A 245 7.45 24.74 19.04
CA VAL A 245 6.94 24.16 20.29
C VAL A 245 7.85 23.01 20.72
N ALA A 246 8.24 22.97 22.00
CA ALA A 246 9.10 21.93 22.55
C ALA A 246 8.55 20.51 22.30
N ARG A 247 7.23 20.33 22.45
CA ARG A 247 6.53 19.07 22.10
C ARG A 247 6.86 18.59 20.69
N TRP A 248 6.79 19.50 19.72
CA TRP A 248 7.03 19.15 18.32
C TRP A 248 8.47 18.69 18.12
N LEU A 249 9.45 19.36 18.75
CA LEU A 249 10.85 19.00 18.64
C LEU A 249 11.14 17.60 19.19
N VAL A 250 10.74 17.36 20.45
CA VAL A 250 10.97 16.08 21.14
C VAL A 250 10.27 14.96 20.38
N ARG A 251 9.00 15.15 20.04
CA ARG A 251 8.21 14.17 19.28
C ARG A 251 8.82 13.87 17.91
N ARG A 252 9.24 14.89 17.16
CA ARG A 252 9.86 14.73 15.84
C ARG A 252 11.17 13.95 15.93
N HIS A 253 11.99 14.23 16.93
CA HIS A 253 13.28 13.55 17.16
C HIS A 253 13.05 12.08 17.54
N MET A 254 12.17 11.82 18.51
CA MET A 254 11.79 10.45 18.89
C MET A 254 11.23 9.67 17.71
N GLN A 255 10.35 10.27 16.91
CA GLN A 255 9.80 9.64 15.70
C GLN A 255 10.85 9.29 14.65
N SER A 256 11.94 10.05 14.57
CA SER A 256 13.03 9.74 13.64
C SER A 256 13.90 8.55 14.08
N ILE A 257 13.93 8.26 15.39
CA ILE A 257 14.67 7.15 15.97
C ILE A 257 13.77 5.91 16.09
N TYR A 258 12.69 6.03 16.87
CA TYR A 258 11.75 4.95 17.12
C TYR A 258 10.30 5.46 17.30
N PRO A 259 9.44 5.33 16.27
CA PRO A 259 8.08 5.88 16.29
C PRO A 259 7.13 5.36 17.37
N GLU A 260 7.27 4.09 17.79
CA GLU A 260 6.35 3.47 18.74
C GLU A 260 6.51 4.05 20.16
N ALA A 261 7.72 4.39 20.58
CA ALA A 261 8.00 5.00 21.89
C ALA A 261 7.23 6.33 22.11
N THR A 262 6.92 7.05 21.03
CA THR A 262 6.16 8.31 21.09
C THR A 262 4.72 8.11 21.58
N LYS A 263 4.14 6.92 21.36
CA LYS A 263 2.74 6.62 21.67
C LYS A 263 2.52 6.38 23.17
N THR A 264 3.57 5.97 23.88
CA THR A 264 3.53 5.61 25.30
C THR A 264 3.64 6.82 26.23
N ILE A 265 4.15 7.95 25.73
CA ILE A 265 4.38 9.16 26.53
C ILE A 265 3.12 10.02 26.62
N ASP A 266 2.83 10.51 27.83
CA ASP A 266 1.84 11.57 28.03
C ASP A 266 2.42 12.95 27.64
N TRP A 267 1.81 13.56 26.63
CA TRP A 267 2.22 14.86 26.09
C TRP A 267 1.46 16.04 26.69
N ALA A 268 0.56 15.81 27.66
CA ALA A 268 -0.29 16.83 28.26
C ALA A 268 0.48 17.79 29.21
N ASP A 269 1.73 17.47 29.55
CA ASP A 269 2.53 18.28 30.47
C ASP A 269 2.81 19.70 29.90
N PRO A 270 2.53 20.77 30.66
CA PRO A 270 2.80 22.16 30.27
C PRO A 270 4.25 22.44 29.84
N LYS A 271 5.25 21.69 30.33
CA LYS A 271 6.66 21.86 29.95
C LYS A 271 6.92 21.67 28.46
N PHE A 272 6.03 20.96 27.76
CA PHE A 272 6.14 20.74 26.32
C PHE A 272 5.45 21.82 25.48
N GLU A 273 4.69 22.75 26.07
CA GLU A 273 4.04 23.86 25.37
C GLU A 273 4.94 25.10 25.19
N VAL A 274 6.15 25.05 25.76
CA VAL A 274 7.12 26.14 25.69
C VAL A 274 7.61 26.34 24.25
N ARG A 275 7.73 27.61 23.84
CA ARG A 275 8.27 27.98 22.53
C ARG A 275 9.77 28.25 22.65
N ILE A 276 10.55 27.47 21.91
CA ILE A 276 12.02 27.53 21.91
C ILE A 276 12.54 27.72 20.49
N GLU A 277 13.72 28.31 20.37
CA GLU A 277 14.40 28.50 19.08
C GLU A 277 15.18 27.21 18.71
N ILE A 278 15.14 26.80 17.44
CA ILE A 278 15.67 25.50 16.95
C ILE A 278 17.15 25.27 17.29
N THR A 279 17.92 26.36 17.34
CA THR A 279 19.37 26.40 17.58
C THR A 279 19.73 26.75 19.02
N SER A 280 18.73 26.87 19.91
CA SER A 280 18.95 27.19 21.33
C SER A 280 19.57 26.03 22.11
N VAL A 281 20.16 26.34 23.27
CA VAL A 281 20.72 25.33 24.19
C VAL A 281 19.61 24.41 24.71
N ALA A 282 18.43 24.94 25.00
CA ALA A 282 17.25 24.17 25.38
C ALA A 282 16.83 23.17 24.28
N ALA A 283 16.90 23.57 23.00
CA ALA A 283 16.58 22.67 21.90
C ALA A 283 17.58 21.50 21.80
N THR A 284 18.87 21.72 22.09
CA THR A 284 19.85 20.63 22.15
C THR A 284 19.58 19.70 23.33
N ALA A 285 19.36 20.24 24.53
CA ALA A 285 19.05 19.45 25.72
C ALA A 285 17.77 18.61 25.57
N LEU A 286 16.76 19.14 24.87
CA LEU A 286 15.51 18.42 24.58
C LEU A 286 15.69 17.31 23.53
N ARG A 287 16.64 17.44 22.59
CA ARG A 287 17.00 16.35 21.66
C ARG A 287 17.69 15.20 22.41
N GLU A 288 18.63 15.52 23.29
CA GLU A 288 19.27 14.52 24.15
C GLU A 288 18.27 13.87 25.10
N ALA A 289 17.30 14.63 25.62
CA ALA A 289 16.22 14.07 26.42
C ALA A 289 15.34 13.11 25.59
N ALA A 290 15.02 13.45 24.34
CA ALA A 290 14.31 12.56 23.43
C ALA A 290 15.06 11.24 23.18
N GLU A 291 16.39 11.28 23.02
CA GLU A 291 17.22 10.09 22.88
C GLU A 291 17.15 9.21 24.14
N ARG A 292 17.35 9.82 25.33
CA ARG A 292 17.22 9.09 26.60
C ARG A 292 15.84 8.46 26.80
N LEU A 293 14.77 9.12 26.36
CA LEU A 293 13.42 8.56 26.42
C LEU A 293 13.27 7.34 25.51
N VAL A 294 13.86 7.35 24.32
CA VAL A 294 13.84 6.17 23.43
C VAL A 294 14.66 5.04 24.04
N ASP A 295 15.84 5.32 24.60
CA ASP A 295 16.68 4.32 25.25
C ASP A 295 15.95 3.70 26.45
N THR A 296 15.35 4.52 27.31
CA THR A 296 14.55 4.05 28.46
C THR A 296 13.38 3.17 28.00
N TYR A 297 12.70 3.53 26.90
CA TYR A 297 11.64 2.71 26.35
C TYR A 297 12.18 1.34 25.92
N LEU A 298 13.30 1.30 25.18
CA LEU A 298 13.87 0.05 24.66
C LEU A 298 14.43 -0.84 25.77
N ASP A 299 15.08 -0.26 26.79
CA ASP A 299 15.67 -1.00 27.92
C ASP A 299 14.62 -1.69 28.79
N HIS A 300 13.41 -1.13 28.85
CA HIS A 300 12.30 -1.64 29.66
C HIS A 300 11.17 -2.26 28.83
N SER A 301 11.40 -2.47 27.54
CA SER A 301 10.47 -3.18 26.67
C SER A 301 10.87 -4.65 26.54
N GLU A 302 9.92 -5.55 26.72
CA GLU A 302 10.11 -6.98 26.54
C GLU A 302 9.42 -7.47 25.26
N LEU A 303 9.98 -8.52 24.65
CA LEU A 303 9.33 -9.19 23.53
C LEU A 303 8.36 -10.24 24.07
N SER A 304 7.07 -10.02 23.87
CA SER A 304 6.03 -10.95 24.23
C SER A 304 5.58 -11.77 23.01
N PHE A 305 5.27 -13.04 23.24
CA PHE A 305 4.80 -13.98 22.23
C PHE A 305 3.31 -14.24 22.44
N GLU A 306 2.52 -14.12 21.37
CA GLU A 306 1.11 -14.46 21.43
C GLU A 306 0.88 -15.89 20.93
N ASP A 307 0.42 -16.78 21.83
CA ASP A 307 0.15 -18.19 21.51
C ASP A 307 -1.21 -18.43 20.84
N ALA A 308 -2.11 -17.45 20.89
CA ALA A 308 -3.52 -17.61 20.50
C ALA A 308 -3.77 -17.36 19.00
N ASN A 309 -2.93 -16.57 18.31
CA ASN A 309 -3.12 -16.19 16.92
C ASN A 309 -1.83 -16.32 16.10
N LEU A 310 -1.33 -17.56 16.00
CA LEU A 310 -0.07 -17.83 15.32
C LEU A 310 -0.16 -17.54 13.81
N TYR A 311 0.83 -16.81 13.28
CA TYR A 311 0.96 -16.52 11.87
C TYR A 311 1.25 -17.81 11.08
N VAL A 312 0.32 -18.22 10.22
CA VAL A 312 0.52 -19.34 9.30
C VAL A 312 1.30 -18.84 8.09
N VAL A 313 2.44 -19.46 7.78
CA VAL A 313 3.25 -19.04 6.62
C VAL A 313 2.45 -19.24 5.32
N PRO A 314 2.15 -18.17 4.57
CA PRO A 314 1.34 -18.23 3.35
C PRO A 314 2.21 -18.59 2.13
N SER A 315 1.56 -18.83 0.99
CA SER A 315 2.25 -18.97 -0.30
C SER A 315 3.04 -17.72 -0.68
N VAL A 316 4.18 -17.90 -1.34
CA VAL A 316 5.03 -16.80 -1.79
C VAL A 316 4.98 -16.68 -3.31
N LEU A 317 5.02 -15.43 -3.78
CA LEU A 317 5.19 -15.11 -5.20
C LEU A 317 6.67 -14.95 -5.52
N VAL A 318 7.14 -15.66 -6.53
CA VAL A 318 8.53 -15.64 -7.02
C VAL A 318 8.57 -15.39 -8.52
N LYS A 319 9.64 -14.78 -9.00
CA LYS A 319 9.92 -14.68 -10.44
C LYS A 319 10.56 -15.97 -10.94
N PRO A 320 9.91 -16.75 -11.83
CA PRO A 320 10.40 -18.06 -12.25
C PRO A 320 11.83 -18.08 -12.82
N ASP A 321 12.26 -16.96 -13.42
CA ASP A 321 13.57 -16.85 -14.07
C ASP A 321 14.71 -16.48 -13.09
N GLU A 322 14.37 -15.99 -11.89
CA GLU A 322 15.31 -15.47 -10.88
C GLU A 322 15.15 -16.20 -9.52
N VAL A 323 14.65 -17.44 -9.53
CA VAL A 323 14.45 -18.22 -8.30
C VAL A 323 15.76 -18.86 -7.83
N GLU A 324 16.23 -18.45 -6.67
CA GLU A 324 17.25 -19.17 -5.91
C GLU A 324 16.57 -20.28 -5.10
N ARG A 325 17.04 -21.52 -5.26
CA ARG A 325 16.47 -22.70 -4.60
C ARG A 325 17.21 -23.04 -3.32
N PHE A 326 16.47 -23.54 -2.36
CA PHE A 326 16.96 -23.90 -1.03
C PHE A 326 16.41 -25.27 -0.64
N GLU A 327 17.23 -26.09 0.02
CA GLU A 327 16.85 -27.45 0.38
C GLU A 327 15.94 -27.45 1.61
N ASN A 328 16.31 -26.70 2.64
CA ASN A 328 15.65 -26.67 3.95
C ASN A 328 14.65 -25.52 4.09
N ALA A 329 14.55 -24.63 3.10
CA ALA A 329 13.49 -23.63 3.07
C ALA A 329 12.10 -24.26 2.98
N LEU A 330 11.13 -23.61 3.62
CA LEU A 330 9.73 -24.00 3.59
C LEU A 330 9.11 -23.92 2.20
N HIS A 331 9.64 -23.07 1.33
CA HIS A 331 9.26 -22.98 -0.09
C HIS A 331 10.37 -23.58 -0.95
N ASP A 332 10.06 -23.93 -2.21
CA ASP A 332 11.06 -24.47 -3.15
C ASP A 332 12.16 -23.46 -3.51
N GLY A 333 11.92 -22.18 -3.27
CA GLY A 333 12.89 -21.11 -3.49
C GLY A 333 12.31 -19.72 -3.25
N TYR A 334 13.15 -18.71 -3.42
CA TYR A 334 12.79 -17.30 -3.29
C TYR A 334 13.43 -16.48 -4.44
N SER A 335 12.76 -15.41 -4.87
CA SER A 335 13.31 -14.42 -5.81
C SER A 335 13.51 -13.07 -5.13
N ASP A 336 14.19 -12.14 -5.82
CA ASP A 336 14.39 -10.76 -5.36
C ASP A 336 15.06 -10.68 -3.98
N LEU A 337 16.07 -11.53 -3.75
CA LEU A 337 16.93 -11.46 -2.57
C LEU A 337 18.02 -10.41 -2.81
N GLN A 338 18.26 -9.56 -1.82
CA GLN A 338 19.44 -8.68 -1.83
C GLN A 338 20.72 -9.50 -1.62
N ASP A 339 21.89 -8.99 -2.03
CA ASP A 339 23.16 -9.74 -1.94
C ASP A 339 23.48 -10.21 -0.51
N ASN A 340 23.26 -9.34 0.48
CA ASN A 340 23.39 -9.67 1.90
C ASN A 340 22.34 -10.69 2.37
N GLU A 341 21.10 -10.57 1.88
CA GLU A 341 20.01 -11.48 2.22
C GLU A 341 20.26 -12.88 1.67
N LEU A 342 20.82 -12.98 0.46
CA LEU A 342 21.19 -14.24 -0.16
C LEU A 342 22.29 -14.97 0.61
N GLU A 343 23.30 -14.24 1.09
CA GLU A 343 24.36 -14.80 1.93
C GLU A 343 23.79 -15.38 3.23
N VAL A 344 22.91 -14.63 3.91
CA VAL A 344 22.23 -15.07 5.13
C VAL A 344 21.32 -16.27 4.85
N ALA A 345 20.54 -16.24 3.78
CA ALA A 345 19.65 -17.34 3.40
C ALA A 345 20.42 -18.65 3.18
N ARG A 346 21.56 -18.60 2.48
CA ARG A 346 22.44 -19.76 2.28
C ARG A 346 23.06 -20.26 3.58
N ALA A 347 23.48 -19.35 4.45
CA ALA A 347 24.01 -19.70 5.77
C ALA A 347 22.95 -20.41 6.64
N ILE A 348 21.72 -19.89 6.65
CA ILE A 348 20.59 -20.50 7.37
C ILE A 348 20.25 -21.87 6.77
N ASP A 349 20.21 -22.00 5.45
CA ASP A 349 19.90 -23.27 4.78
C ASP A 349 20.92 -24.36 5.14
N THR A 350 22.19 -23.98 5.33
CA THR A 350 23.26 -24.90 5.76
C THR A 350 23.06 -25.44 7.18
N THR A 351 22.27 -24.76 8.03
CA THR A 351 22.02 -25.23 9.41
C THR A 351 21.16 -26.49 9.47
N GLY A 352 20.46 -26.84 8.39
CA GLY A 352 19.57 -28.00 8.33
C GLY A 352 18.21 -27.80 9.00
N TYR A 353 17.94 -26.62 9.58
CA TYR A 353 16.64 -26.29 10.15
C TYR A 353 15.70 -25.73 9.09
N MET A 354 14.41 -26.03 9.26
CA MET A 354 13.38 -25.44 8.40
C MET A 354 13.23 -23.94 8.69
N TRP A 355 13.22 -23.15 7.62
CA TRP A 355 13.12 -21.70 7.72
C TRP A 355 12.24 -21.13 6.63
N SER A 356 11.74 -19.92 6.82
CA SER A 356 11.01 -19.17 5.81
C SER A 356 11.45 -17.72 5.78
N ARG A 357 11.55 -17.14 4.59
CA ARG A 357 11.77 -15.69 4.43
C ARG A 357 10.61 -14.92 5.06
N SER A 358 10.92 -13.99 5.96
CA SER A 358 9.94 -13.00 6.43
C SER A 358 9.46 -12.18 5.25
N MET A 359 8.15 -12.08 5.07
CA MET A 359 7.64 -11.19 4.03
C MET A 359 8.04 -9.76 4.37
N PRO A 360 8.49 -8.95 3.38
CA PRO A 360 8.70 -7.54 3.61
C PRO A 360 7.38 -6.98 4.11
N ARG A 361 7.34 -6.57 5.39
CA ARG A 361 6.31 -5.64 5.83
C ARG A 361 6.65 -4.39 5.02
N SER A 362 5.85 -4.05 4.00
CA SER A 362 5.93 -2.69 3.49
C SER A 362 5.84 -1.78 4.71
N SER A 363 6.56 -0.68 4.71
CA SER A 363 6.57 0.31 5.80
C SER A 363 5.20 1.01 5.97
N GLY A 364 4.09 0.31 5.74
CA GLY A 364 2.74 0.66 6.09
C GLY A 364 2.55 0.52 7.59
N ARG A 365 2.54 1.69 8.24
CA ARG A 365 1.90 2.00 9.52
C ARG A 365 1.03 0.85 10.03
N THR A 366 1.41 0.30 11.18
CA THR A 366 0.52 -0.48 12.03
C THR A 366 -0.84 0.22 12.09
N ALA A 367 -1.85 -0.40 11.47
CA ALA A 367 -3.23 -0.02 11.70
C ALA A 367 -3.46 -0.16 13.20
N GLY A 368 -3.77 0.95 13.88
CA GLY A 368 -4.20 0.91 15.27
C GLY A 368 -5.41 0.01 15.43
N PRO A 369 -5.65 -0.53 16.64
CA PRO A 369 -6.82 -1.36 16.88
C PRO A 369 -8.10 -0.62 16.48
N PRO A 370 -9.11 -1.33 15.95
CA PRO A 370 -10.39 -0.72 15.67
C PRO A 370 -10.93 -0.16 16.98
N ASN A 371 -11.20 1.16 17.01
CA ASN A 371 -11.97 1.78 18.07
C ASN A 371 -13.29 1.02 18.19
N GLY A 372 -13.37 0.16 19.21
CA GLY A 372 -14.59 -0.48 19.64
C GLY A 372 -15.52 0.59 20.21
N GLY A 373 -16.30 1.23 19.33
CA GLY A 373 -17.51 1.93 19.73
C GLY A 373 -18.47 0.93 20.33
N GLY A 374 -18.67 1.02 21.65
CA GLY A 374 -19.47 0.08 22.42
C GLY A 374 -20.03 0.67 23.70
N ARG A 375 -20.96 1.61 23.52
CA ARG A 375 -21.88 2.25 24.50
C ARG A 375 -21.37 3.36 25.40
#